data_AF-A0A508B4T4-F1
#
_entry.id   AF-A0A508B4T4-F1
#
_cell.length_a   1.000
_cell.length_b   1.000
_cell.length_c   1.000
_cell.angle_alpha   90.00
_cell.angle_beta   90.00
_cell.angle_gamma   90.00
#
_symmetry.space_group_name_H-M   'P 1'
#
loop_
_entity.id
_entity.type
_entity.pdbx_description
1 polymer ?
#
loop_
_entity_poly.entity_id
_entity_poly.type
_entity_poly.pdbx_seq_one_letter_code
_entity_poly.pdbx_strand_id
1 'polypeptide(L)'
;MSLTLGLTGMDPDTESALTAAFNAANARLGKPWQLLSEQDAGYVIVDMDSMYGPMSWLRLHAAQKQVVGLTTASRTQTDFRLERPFDA
;
A
#
# COMPACT_ATOMS: atom_id res chain seq x y z
N MET A 1 -14.44 -13.90 -2.33
CA MET A 1 -13.38 -13.37 -3.21
C MET A 1 -12.27 -12.88 -2.32
N SER A 2 -11.02 -13.30 -2.56
CA SER A 2 -9.87 -12.80 -1.79
C SER A 2 -9.59 -11.35 -2.15
N LEU A 3 -9.25 -10.53 -1.14
CA LEU A 3 -8.89 -9.13 -1.36
C LEU A 3 -7.47 -9.07 -1.93
N THR A 4 -7.21 -8.19 -2.89
CA THR A 4 -5.89 -8.10 -3.55
C THR A 4 -5.20 -6.79 -3.21
N LEU A 5 -3.93 -6.88 -2.82
CA LEU A 5 -3.09 -5.76 -2.40
C LEU A 5 -1.82 -5.70 -3.26
N GLY A 6 -1.43 -4.51 -3.70
CA GLY A 6 -0.16 -4.24 -4.35
C GLY A 6 0.61 -3.15 -3.60
N LEU A 7 1.91 -3.04 -3.87
CA LEU A 7 2.81 -2.05 -3.28
C LEU A 7 3.49 -1.27 -4.41
N THR A 8 3.71 0.04 -4.22
CA THR A 8 4.46 0.85 -5.19
C THR A 8 5.02 2.13 -4.60
N GLY A 9 5.96 2.73 -5.33
CA GLY A 9 6.48 4.07 -5.03
C GLY A 9 7.29 4.15 -3.74
N MET A 10 7.85 3.05 -3.25
CA MET A 10 8.67 3.00 -2.04
C MET A 10 10.08 2.46 -2.35
N ASP A 11 11.02 2.67 -1.45
CA ASP A 11 12.36 2.09 -1.55
C ASP A 11 12.35 0.58 -1.21
N PRO A 12 13.39 -0.19 -1.60
CA PRO A 12 13.43 -1.64 -1.37
C PRO A 12 13.34 -2.06 0.10
N ASP A 13 13.89 -1.26 1.03
CA ASP A 13 13.88 -1.59 2.45
C ASP A 13 12.47 -1.41 3.03
N THR A 14 11.79 -0.30 2.69
CA THR A 14 10.38 -0.09 3.03
C THR A 14 9.49 -1.19 2.44
N GLU A 15 9.68 -1.56 1.17
CA GLU A 15 8.87 -2.59 0.50
C GLU A 15 9.00 -3.94 1.19
N SER A 16 10.22 -4.34 1.52
CA SER A 16 10.51 -5.58 2.23
C SER A 16 9.88 -5.60 3.63
N ALA A 17 10.06 -4.51 4.40
CA ALA A 17 9.49 -4.38 5.74
C ALA A 17 7.97 -4.42 5.73
N LEU A 18 7.33 -3.70 4.80
CA LEU A 18 5.88 -3.66 4.67
C LEU A 18 5.31 -5.00 4.20
N THR A 19 5.98 -5.67 3.26
CA THR A 19 5.61 -7.02 2.81
C THR A 19 5.67 -8.02 3.97
N ALA A 20 6.71 -7.95 4.80
CA ALA A 20 6.85 -8.82 5.97
C ALA A 20 5.73 -8.55 7.01
N ALA A 21 5.49 -7.29 7.34
CA ALA A 21 4.45 -6.89 8.28
C ALA A 21 3.05 -7.32 7.79
N PHE A 22 2.77 -7.06 6.51
CA PHE A 22 1.52 -7.47 5.87
C PHE A 22 1.33 -8.98 5.89
N ASN A 23 2.35 -9.77 5.54
CA ASN A 23 2.23 -11.23 5.55
C ASN A 23 1.98 -11.78 6.95
N ALA A 24 2.61 -11.19 7.98
CA ALA A 24 2.35 -11.55 9.37
C ALA A 24 0.91 -11.20 9.79
N ALA A 25 0.42 -10.00 9.46
CA ALA A 25 -0.96 -9.58 9.71
C ALA A 25 -1.97 -10.49 9.00
N ASN A 26 -1.75 -10.74 7.70
CA ASN A 26 -2.60 -11.56 6.85
C ASN A 26 -2.66 -13.01 7.35
N ALA A 27 -1.55 -13.57 7.85
CA ALA A 27 -1.52 -14.90 8.44
C ALA A 27 -2.41 -14.99 9.71
N ARG A 28 -2.39 -13.97 10.57
CA ARG A 28 -3.25 -13.90 11.77
C ARG A 28 -4.74 -13.84 11.42
N LEU A 29 -5.08 -13.26 10.27
CA LEU A 29 -6.45 -13.14 9.77
C LEU A 29 -6.93 -14.36 8.96
N GLY A 30 -6.11 -15.40 8.80
CA GLY A 30 -6.48 -16.60 8.02
C GLY A 30 -6.24 -16.46 6.51
N LYS A 31 -5.33 -15.57 6.10
CA LYS A 31 -4.93 -15.28 4.72
C LYS A 31 -6.06 -14.83 3.77
N PRO A 32 -6.94 -13.88 4.15
CA PRO A 32 -7.99 -13.39 3.25
C PRO A 32 -7.46 -12.54 2.10
N TRP A 33 -6.21 -12.07 2.18
CA TRP A 33 -5.58 -11.23 1.17
C TRP A 33 -4.53 -11.95 0.32
N GLN A 34 -4.36 -11.47 -0.91
CA GLN A 34 -3.30 -11.87 -1.84
C GLN A 34 -2.45 -10.65 -2.24
N LEU A 35 -1.13 -10.79 -2.19
CA LEU A 35 -0.21 -9.80 -2.75
C LEU A 35 -0.08 -10.03 -4.25
N LEU A 36 -0.35 -9.00 -5.04
CA LEU A 36 -0.23 -8.98 -6.50
C LEU A 36 0.54 -7.74 -6.97
N SER A 37 0.81 -7.67 -8.27
CA SER A 37 1.29 -6.43 -8.88
C SER A 37 0.28 -5.30 -8.67
N GLU A 38 0.74 -4.06 -8.62
CA GLU A 38 -0.14 -2.87 -8.57
C GLU A 38 -1.17 -2.81 -9.72
N GLN A 39 -0.89 -3.48 -10.86
CA GLN A 39 -1.77 -3.51 -12.01
C GLN A 39 -2.97 -4.44 -11.77
N ASP A 40 -2.75 -5.55 -11.06
CA ASP A 40 -3.76 -6.59 -10.81
C ASP A 40 -4.44 -6.44 -9.44
N ALA A 41 -3.85 -5.68 -8.53
CA ALA A 41 -4.39 -5.45 -7.20
C ALA A 41 -5.56 -4.45 -7.20
N GLY A 42 -6.57 -4.68 -6.35
CA GLY A 42 -7.68 -3.76 -6.13
C GLY A 42 -7.30 -2.61 -5.19
N TYR A 43 -6.46 -2.91 -4.19
CA TYR A 43 -5.88 -1.96 -3.26
C TYR A 43 -4.39 -1.82 -3.53
N VAL A 44 -3.86 -0.60 -3.53
CA VAL A 44 -2.42 -0.36 -3.74
C VAL A 44 -1.90 0.56 -2.65
N ILE A 45 -0.87 0.12 -1.93
CA ILE A 45 -0.15 0.96 -0.97
C ILE A 45 0.89 1.79 -1.73
N VAL A 46 0.84 3.10 -1.53
CA VAL A 46 1.79 4.06 -2.09
C VAL A 46 2.50 4.73 -0.94
N ASP A 47 3.83 4.73 -0.95
CA ASP A 47 4.61 5.57 -0.04
C ASP A 47 4.53 7.03 -0.50
N MET A 48 3.70 7.80 0.20
CA MET A 48 3.43 9.20 -0.13
C MET A 48 4.53 10.14 0.34
N ASP A 49 5.41 9.67 1.24
CA ASP A 49 6.57 10.43 1.70
C ASP A 49 7.77 10.28 0.75
N SER A 50 7.69 9.37 -0.23
CA SER A 50 8.73 9.21 -1.25
C SER A 50 8.62 10.27 -2.35
N MET A 51 9.73 10.52 -3.06
CA MET A 51 9.73 11.44 -4.22
C MET A 51 8.75 11.02 -5.32
N TYR A 52 8.43 9.72 -5.41
CA TYR A 52 7.55 9.18 -6.44
C TYR A 52 6.09 9.06 -5.98
N GLY A 53 5.82 9.19 -4.69
CA GLY A 53 4.50 9.03 -4.08
C GLY A 53 3.38 9.79 -4.78
N PRO A 54 3.48 11.14 -4.93
CA PRO A 54 2.45 11.93 -5.59
C PRO A 54 2.15 11.51 -7.04
N MET A 55 3.17 11.15 -7.81
CA MET A 55 2.99 10.70 -9.20
C MET A 55 2.38 9.30 -9.28
N SER A 56 2.82 8.37 -8.42
CA SER A 56 2.24 7.03 -8.30
C SER A 56 0.77 7.10 -7.91
N TRP A 57 0.42 7.94 -6.93
CA TRP A 57 -0.97 8.17 -6.53
C TRP A 57 -1.80 8.72 -7.69
N LEU A 58 -1.33 9.76 -8.39
CA LEU A 58 -2.08 10.35 -9.50
C LEU A 58 -2.39 9.33 -10.60
N ARG A 59 -1.41 8.49 -10.96
CA ARG A 59 -1.59 7.41 -11.95
C ARG A 59 -2.62 6.38 -11.48
N LEU A 60 -2.54 5.94 -10.23
CA LEU A 60 -3.46 4.95 -9.66
C LEU A 60 -4.88 5.50 -9.49
N HIS A 61 -4.99 6.77 -9.10
CA HIS A 61 -6.27 7.48 -9.01
C HIS A 61 -6.93 7.60 -10.38
N ALA A 62 -6.17 7.97 -11.42
CA ALA A 62 -6.65 7.97 -12.80
C ALA A 62 -7.09 6.57 -13.27
N ALA A 63 -6.42 5.52 -12.79
CA ALA A 63 -6.80 4.12 -13.03
C ALA A 63 -7.92 3.61 -12.11
N GLN A 64 -8.54 4.47 -11.29
CA GLN A 64 -9.64 4.14 -10.38
C GLN A 64 -9.31 3.01 -9.38
N LYS A 65 -8.03 2.87 -9.01
CA LYS A 65 -7.58 1.95 -7.97
C LYS A 65 -7.86 2.53 -6.58
N GLN A 66 -8.06 1.67 -5.58
CA GLN A 66 -8.16 2.09 -4.18
C GLN A 66 -6.76 2.29 -3.62
N VAL A 67 -6.41 3.52 -3.26
CA VAL A 67 -5.05 3.86 -2.82
C VAL A 67 -4.97 3.99 -1.31
N VAL A 68 -4.00 3.29 -0.72
CA VAL A 68 -3.63 3.41 0.70
C VAL A 68 -2.33 4.21 0.79
N GLY A 69 -2.38 5.43 1.29
CA GLY A 69 -1.20 6.27 1.46
C GLY A 69 -0.42 5.88 2.71
N LEU A 70 0.78 5.34 2.54
CA LEU A 70 1.77 5.16 3.60
C LEU A 70 2.48 6.50 3.83
N THR A 71 2.29 7.11 5.00
CA THR A 71 2.80 8.46 5.28
C THR A 71 2.90 8.78 6.76
N THR A 72 3.80 9.70 7.11
CA THR A 72 3.88 10.40 8.41
C THR A 72 2.92 11.60 8.50
N ALA A 73 2.35 12.05 7.38
CA ALA A 73 1.44 13.18 7.35
C ALA A 73 0.06 12.83 7.95
N SER A 74 -0.49 13.72 8.77
CA SER A 74 -1.79 13.52 9.40
C SER A 74 -2.98 13.64 8.43
N ARG A 75 -2.77 14.26 7.27
CA ARG A 75 -3.78 14.42 6.20
C ARG A 75 -3.24 13.85 4.90
N THR A 76 -4.08 13.12 4.18
CA THR A 76 -3.77 12.55 2.86
C THR A 76 -4.96 12.71 1.91
N GLN A 77 -4.68 12.73 0.62
CA GLN A 77 -5.67 12.72 -0.46
C GLN A 77 -5.97 11.31 -0.98
N THR A 78 -5.30 10.29 -0.42
CA THR A 78 -5.55 8.87 -0.72
C THR A 78 -6.84 8.38 -0.06
N ASP A 79 -7.44 7.32 -0.58
CA ASP A 79 -8.70 6.76 -0.07
C ASP A 79 -8.56 6.28 1.38
N PHE A 80 -7.41 5.69 1.70
CA PHE A 80 -7.05 5.23 3.04
C PHE A 80 -5.68 5.76 3.45
N ARG A 81 -5.41 5.80 4.75
CA ARG A 81 -4.10 6.17 5.32
C ARG A 81 -3.54 4.99 6.11
N LEU A 82 -2.28 4.64 5.81
CA LEU A 82 -1.44 3.82 6.67
C LEU A 82 -0.38 4.74 7.29
N GLU A 83 -0.41 4.88 8.61
CA GLU A 83 0.51 5.77 9.31
C GLU A 83 1.90 5.13 9.45
N ARG A 84 2.95 5.95 9.34
CA ARG A 84 4.31 5.58 9.76
C ARG A 84 4.55 6.03 11.22
N PRO A 85 5.27 5.24 12.04
CA PRO A 85 5.74 3.88 11.77
C PRO A 85 4.59 2.87 11.75
N PHE A 86 4.77 1.78 11.02
CA PHE A 86 3.79 0.69 10.92
C PHE A 86 4.30 -0.59 11.57
N ASP A 87 3.38 -1.46 11.97
CA ASP A 87 3.62 -2.81 12.47
C ASP A 87 2.65 -3.82 11.82
N ALA A 88 2.67 -5.06 12.32
CA ALA A 88 1.92 -6.21 11.80
C ALA A 88 0.70 -6.56 12.65
#